data_AF-A0A3R7Y1S0-F1
#
_entry.id   AF-A0A3R7Y1S0-F1
#
_cell.length_a   1.000
_cell.length_b   1.000
_cell.length_c   1.000
_cell.angle_alpha   90.00
_cell.angle_beta   90.00
_cell.angle_gamma   90.00
#
_symmetry.space_group_name_H-M   'P 1'
#
loop_
_entity.id
_entity.type
_entity.pdbx_description
1 polymer ?
#
loop_
_entity_poly.entity_id
_entity_poly.type
_entity_poly.pdbx_seq_one_letter_code
_entity_poly.pdbx_strand_id
1 'polypeptide(L)'
;MPTLREMSASSSVGSVLHGEPLSSMESEPHAELLPSVEPVLHGKLLSSVESMSSVELLSSVGSMPHVEPLPLTFDAFALGRATRPKRVKPPGGHRVLSRAQESLAALGMIMELAKHDLLLSPNQQQVFGSRVLEPHSQRVYKKHYRGLWYFFGIIGDYTSLLILRHDCPQHAPAMSVKRLCAYLKYKTGAIGTILHYDDGLPVLDVDGQPVLCDGQWKDPQNMIQLSSAVSAAHKAKGMGQMPYEEQCDACYRLFSDKSLVTGCRHHAGRGRLSRTGNARFSEDFINCMTRIRKHDLWLYTPSPESMCNPLELVNIRRYLLAANDLLGWKLWTMMTFHIRLFLRSDEGVDFMCSQFLPPLTLVDEFGTVTMLAVQISGKTDK
;
A
#
# COMPACT_ATOMS: atom_id res chain seq x y z
N MET A 1 45.26 -29.22 36.01
CA MET A 1 46.64 -29.75 36.00
C MET A 1 46.71 -30.83 34.94
N PRO A 2 47.75 -30.91 34.08
CA PRO A 2 48.91 -29.99 33.90
C PRO A 2 48.55 -28.52 33.50
N THR A 3 49.39 -27.50 33.16
CA THR A 3 50.86 -27.26 32.92
C THR A 3 51.47 -27.78 31.59
N LEU A 4 52.40 -27.18 30.83
CA LEU A 4 53.18 -25.91 30.69
C LEU A 4 53.50 -25.76 29.14
N ARG A 5 54.26 -24.84 28.50
CA ARG A 5 55.14 -23.65 28.73
C ARG A 5 55.10 -22.84 27.39
N GLU A 6 54.92 -21.50 27.31
CA GLU A 6 55.88 -20.35 27.41
C GLU A 6 56.68 -19.92 26.13
N MET A 7 57.01 -18.60 26.10
CA MET A 7 57.98 -17.83 25.28
C MET A 7 57.60 -17.46 23.82
N SER A 8 57.51 -16.18 23.38
CA SER A 8 58.46 -15.01 23.32
C SER A 8 59.23 -14.98 21.97
N ALA A 9 59.65 -13.87 21.32
CA ALA A 9 59.73 -12.40 21.56
C ALA A 9 59.76 -11.66 20.18
N SER A 10 59.59 -10.34 19.92
CA SER A 10 59.05 -9.12 20.59
C SER A 10 59.96 -7.86 20.47
N SER A 11 59.89 -7.11 19.35
CA SER A 11 60.48 -5.75 19.14
C SER A 11 59.53 -4.88 18.27
N SER A 12 59.33 -3.55 18.38
CA SER A 12 59.83 -2.42 19.22
C SER A 12 60.80 -1.41 18.56
N VAL A 13 60.62 -0.11 18.94
CA VAL A 13 61.21 1.18 18.45
C VAL A 13 60.42 1.76 17.23
N GLY A 14 59.99 3.02 17.13
CA GLY A 14 60.45 4.34 17.68
C GLY A 14 61.04 5.19 16.51
N SER A 15 60.90 6.51 16.35
CA SER A 15 60.33 7.59 17.19
C SER A 15 60.06 8.89 16.38
N VAL A 16 58.98 9.63 16.72
CA VAL A 16 58.94 11.08 17.10
C VAL A 16 59.19 12.25 16.09
N LEU A 17 58.07 12.96 15.78
CA LEU A 17 57.79 14.43 15.72
C LEU A 17 58.34 15.44 14.66
N HIS A 18 57.42 16.41 14.40
CA HIS A 18 57.53 17.84 14.00
C HIS A 18 57.68 18.29 12.53
N GLY A 19 56.77 19.19 12.12
CA GLY A 19 56.94 20.14 11.01
C GLY A 19 55.68 20.48 10.18
N GLU A 20 54.92 21.51 10.56
CA GLU A 20 54.13 22.30 9.57
C GLU A 20 55.02 23.44 9.01
N PRO A 21 54.72 23.98 7.81
CA PRO A 21 53.85 25.16 7.77
C PRO A 21 52.84 25.19 6.60
N LEU A 22 51.88 26.11 6.70
CA LEU A 22 50.82 26.40 5.71
C LEU A 22 51.34 26.90 4.34
N SER A 23 50.59 26.60 3.27
CA SER A 23 50.34 27.58 2.19
C SER A 23 49.00 27.34 1.47
N SER A 24 48.48 28.42 0.86
CA SER A 24 47.58 28.44 -0.31
C SER A 24 46.34 27.52 -0.32
N MET A 25 45.17 28.11 -0.04
CA MET A 25 43.90 27.63 -0.63
C MET A 25 43.81 28.06 -2.09
N GLU A 26 43.46 27.14 -2.98
CA GLU A 26 42.71 27.45 -4.21
C GLU A 26 41.56 26.43 -4.32
N SER A 27 40.39 26.88 -4.76
CA SER A 27 39.13 26.12 -4.71
C SER A 27 38.58 25.88 -6.11
N GLU A 28 38.75 24.67 -6.64
CA GLU A 28 38.13 24.28 -7.91
C GLU A 28 36.64 23.93 -7.74
N PRO A 29 35.77 24.28 -8.71
CA PRO A 29 34.37 23.87 -8.70
C PRO A 29 34.23 22.41 -9.16
N HIS A 30 33.68 21.56 -8.31
CA HIS A 30 33.38 20.17 -8.67
C HIS A 30 32.33 20.07 -9.78
N ALA A 31 32.71 19.56 -10.95
CA ALA A 31 31.79 19.11 -11.99
C ALA A 31 31.44 17.62 -11.78
N GLU A 32 30.15 17.29 -11.60
CA GLU A 32 29.72 15.89 -11.57
C GLU A 32 29.69 15.29 -12.98
N LEU A 33 30.58 14.33 -13.22
CA LEU A 33 30.61 13.51 -14.43
C LEU A 33 29.76 12.25 -14.24
N LEU A 34 28.74 12.06 -15.09
CA LEU A 34 27.95 10.83 -15.17
C LEU A 34 28.14 10.18 -16.55
N PRO A 35 28.56 8.90 -16.64
CA PRO A 35 28.77 8.22 -17.90
C PRO A 35 27.45 7.80 -18.56
N SER A 36 27.34 8.01 -19.87
CA SER A 36 26.25 7.45 -20.68
C SER A 36 26.37 5.92 -20.75
N VAL A 37 25.50 5.21 -20.05
CA VAL A 37 25.38 3.75 -20.14
C VAL A 37 24.21 3.37 -21.04
N GLU A 38 24.52 2.92 -22.25
CA GLU A 38 23.54 2.28 -23.13
C GLU A 38 23.16 0.89 -22.57
N PRO A 39 21.86 0.57 -22.40
CA PRO A 39 21.43 -0.77 -22.03
C PRO A 39 21.44 -1.69 -23.26
N VAL A 40 22.62 -2.22 -23.60
CA VAL A 40 22.77 -3.27 -24.64
C VAL A 40 21.94 -4.50 -24.26
N LEU A 41 20.84 -4.72 -25.01
CA LEU A 41 19.90 -5.81 -24.76
C LEU A 41 20.44 -7.16 -25.24
N HIS A 42 21.21 -7.86 -24.39
CA HIS A 42 21.52 -9.28 -24.61
C HIS A 42 21.57 -10.12 -23.32
N GLY A 43 20.72 -11.17 -23.29
CA GLY A 43 21.09 -12.44 -22.68
C GLY A 43 20.88 -12.66 -21.18
N LYS A 44 19.62 -12.70 -20.71
CA LYS A 44 19.00 -13.94 -20.18
C LYS A 44 17.58 -13.72 -19.65
N LEU A 45 16.62 -14.49 -20.18
CA LEU A 45 15.37 -14.77 -19.46
C LEU A 45 15.70 -15.62 -18.22
N LEU A 46 15.27 -15.16 -17.05
CA LEU A 46 15.00 -16.04 -15.91
C LEU A 46 13.50 -15.97 -15.63
N SER A 47 12.88 -17.15 -15.58
CA SER A 47 11.43 -17.32 -15.61
C SER A 47 10.77 -17.03 -14.26
N SER A 48 9.93 -16.00 -14.20
CA SER A 48 8.84 -15.94 -13.23
C SER A 48 7.69 -15.06 -13.74
N VAL A 49 6.89 -15.61 -14.65
CA VAL A 49 5.66 -14.96 -15.15
C VAL A 49 4.52 -15.27 -14.17
N GLU A 50 4.47 -14.59 -13.03
CA GLU A 50 3.26 -14.56 -12.21
C GLU A 50 2.23 -13.63 -12.87
N SER A 51 1.19 -14.24 -13.44
CA SER A 51 0.14 -13.62 -14.26
C SER A 51 -0.42 -12.29 -13.71
N MET A 52 -0.33 -11.22 -14.51
CA MET A 52 -0.95 -9.91 -14.24
C MET A 52 -2.39 -9.77 -14.78
N SER A 53 -3.15 -10.88 -14.83
CA SER A 53 -4.50 -10.99 -15.42
C SER A 53 -5.63 -10.20 -14.69
N SER A 54 -5.34 -9.11 -13.98
CA SER A 54 -6.33 -8.39 -13.14
C SER A 54 -6.28 -6.86 -13.26
N VAL A 55 -5.60 -6.29 -14.26
CA VAL A 55 -5.48 -4.83 -14.44
C VAL A 55 -6.31 -4.30 -15.62
N GLU A 56 -6.59 -5.12 -16.63
CA GLU A 56 -7.12 -4.66 -17.93
C GLU A 56 -8.64 -4.37 -17.96
N LEU A 57 -9.40 -4.76 -16.94
CA LEU A 57 -10.88 -4.62 -16.92
C LEU A 57 -11.39 -3.27 -16.36
N LEU A 58 -10.55 -2.23 -16.27
CA LEU A 58 -10.94 -0.91 -15.72
C LEU A 58 -10.79 0.27 -16.71
N SER A 59 -10.47 0.02 -17.98
CA SER A 59 -10.41 1.05 -19.03
C SER A 59 -11.78 1.33 -19.65
N SER A 60 -12.69 1.96 -18.89
CA SER A 60 -13.87 2.61 -19.45
C SER A 60 -14.02 4.00 -18.84
N VAL A 61 -13.53 5.00 -19.57
CA VAL A 61 -13.61 6.42 -19.19
C VAL A 61 -14.85 7.01 -19.86
N GLY A 62 -15.92 7.18 -19.09
CA GLY A 62 -17.07 7.97 -19.52
C GLY A 62 -16.66 9.44 -19.67
N SER A 63 -17.12 10.09 -20.74
CA SER A 63 -16.79 11.49 -21.03
C SER A 63 -17.22 12.42 -19.91
N MET A 64 -16.27 13.15 -19.32
CA MET A 64 -16.55 14.22 -18.36
C MET A 64 -17.16 15.43 -19.10
N PRO A 65 -18.13 16.15 -18.50
CA PRO A 65 -18.63 17.40 -19.05
C PRO A 65 -17.51 18.46 -19.06
N HIS A 66 -17.43 19.23 -20.15
CA HIS A 66 -16.38 20.21 -20.37
C HIS A 66 -16.63 21.49 -19.56
N VAL A 67 -16.13 21.53 -18.32
CA VAL A 67 -16.09 22.76 -17.50
C VAL A 67 -14.85 23.56 -17.90
N GLU A 68 -15.04 24.82 -18.30
CA GLU A 68 -13.92 25.72 -18.59
C GLU A 68 -13.07 25.95 -17.32
N PRO A 69 -11.73 25.75 -17.37
CA PRO A 69 -10.88 26.07 -16.23
C PRO A 69 -10.71 27.59 -16.12
N LEU A 70 -11.16 28.17 -15.01
CA LEU A 70 -10.73 29.52 -14.63
C LEU A 70 -9.19 29.55 -14.51
N PRO A 71 -8.52 30.61 -14.98
CA PRO A 71 -7.05 30.69 -14.98
C PRO A 71 -6.49 30.88 -13.57
N LEU A 72 -6.30 29.77 -12.85
CA LEU A 72 -5.57 29.73 -11.60
C LEU A 72 -4.08 29.99 -11.88
N THR A 73 -3.59 31.17 -11.48
CA THR A 73 -2.17 31.51 -11.59
C THR A 73 -1.32 30.63 -10.67
N PHE A 74 -0.06 30.43 -11.05
CA PHE A 74 0.89 29.63 -10.28
C PHE A 74 1.06 30.16 -8.83
N ASP A 75 1.01 31.48 -8.66
CA ASP A 75 1.12 32.16 -7.36
C ASP A 75 -0.05 31.84 -6.43
N ALA A 76 -1.28 31.74 -6.96
CA ALA A 76 -2.44 31.32 -6.18
C ALA A 76 -2.28 29.88 -5.66
N PHE A 77 -1.64 29.02 -6.47
CA PHE A 77 -1.32 27.64 -6.08
C PHE A 77 -0.21 27.57 -5.02
N ALA A 78 0.83 28.41 -5.14
CA ALA A 78 1.91 28.53 -4.16
C ALA A 78 1.41 29.08 -2.82
N LEU A 79 0.61 30.16 -2.83
CA LEU A 79 0.00 30.75 -1.63
C LEU A 79 -0.94 29.76 -0.93
N GLY A 80 -1.70 28.98 -1.71
CA GLY A 80 -2.55 27.89 -1.22
C GLY A 80 -1.77 26.73 -0.56
N ARG A 81 -0.49 26.53 -0.89
CA ARG A 81 0.39 25.61 -0.13
C ARG A 81 0.90 26.23 1.16
N ALA A 82 1.34 27.49 1.13
CA ALA A 82 1.89 28.19 2.28
C ALA A 82 0.88 28.42 3.42
N THR A 83 -0.39 28.67 3.08
CA THR A 83 -1.47 29.01 4.03
C THR A 83 -2.27 27.82 4.54
N ARG A 84 -1.95 26.59 4.12
CA ARG A 84 -2.72 25.38 4.47
C ARG A 84 -2.81 25.18 5.99
N PRO A 85 -4.01 25.12 6.58
CA PRO A 85 -4.14 24.86 8.02
C PRO A 85 -3.57 23.49 8.37
N LYS A 86 -2.74 23.42 9.41
CA LYS A 86 -2.16 22.16 9.91
C LYS A 86 -3.28 21.16 10.18
N ARG A 87 -3.13 19.95 9.64
CA ARG A 87 -4.15 18.89 9.65
C ARG A 87 -4.56 18.52 11.07
N VAL A 88 -5.59 19.18 11.59
CA VAL A 88 -6.21 18.88 12.89
C VAL A 88 -6.61 17.41 12.87
N LYS A 89 -6.09 16.62 13.81
CA LYS A 89 -6.59 15.25 14.01
C LYS A 89 -8.05 15.36 14.43
N PRO A 90 -9.01 14.75 13.71
CA PRO A 90 -10.37 14.63 14.25
C PRO A 90 -10.31 13.90 15.59
N PRO A 91 -11.27 14.12 16.51
CA PRO A 91 -11.30 13.50 17.84
C PRO A 91 -11.71 12.01 17.78
N GLY A 92 -10.93 11.23 17.03
CA GLY A 92 -10.98 9.77 16.97
C GLY A 92 -9.71 9.21 17.59
N GLY A 93 -9.75 8.96 18.90
CA GLY A 93 -8.72 8.15 19.56
C GLY A 93 -8.65 6.75 18.97
N HIS A 94 -7.63 5.96 19.33
CA HIS A 94 -7.64 4.54 19.02
C HIS A 94 -8.84 3.89 19.70
N ARG A 95 -9.89 3.56 18.92
CA ARG A 95 -11.01 2.75 19.42
C ARG A 95 -10.45 1.37 19.79
N VAL A 96 -10.57 1.03 21.07
CA VAL A 96 -10.28 -0.28 21.65
C VAL A 96 -11.58 -0.82 22.21
N LEU A 97 -11.70 -2.15 22.31
CA LEU A 97 -12.84 -2.81 22.94
C LEU A 97 -12.93 -2.41 24.43
N SER A 98 -14.13 -2.43 25.01
CA SER A 98 -14.25 -2.37 26.47
C SER A 98 -13.72 -3.66 27.10
N ARG A 99 -13.29 -3.65 28.37
CA ARG A 99 -12.84 -4.88 29.06
C ARG A 99 -13.89 -6.01 29.03
N ALA A 100 -15.18 -5.65 29.04
CA ALA A 100 -16.27 -6.61 28.89
C ALA A 100 -16.30 -7.21 27.46
N GLN A 101 -16.18 -6.37 26.43
CA GLN A 101 -16.11 -6.80 25.03
C GLN A 101 -14.83 -7.59 24.71
N GLU A 102 -13.69 -7.27 25.34
CA GLU A 102 -12.46 -8.08 25.26
C GLU A 102 -12.66 -9.47 25.88
N SER A 103 -13.34 -9.54 27.02
CA SER A 103 -13.67 -10.80 27.70
C SER A 103 -14.66 -11.64 26.91
N LEU A 104 -15.70 -11.02 26.33
CA LEU A 104 -16.65 -11.66 25.42
C LEU A 104 -15.97 -12.17 24.14
N ALA A 105 -15.05 -11.40 23.56
CA ALA A 105 -14.27 -11.82 22.40
C ALA A 105 -13.30 -12.97 22.72
N ALA A 106 -12.69 -12.98 23.91
CA ALA A 106 -11.85 -14.08 24.37
C ALA A 106 -12.67 -15.37 24.54
N LEU A 107 -13.80 -15.31 25.26
CA LEU A 107 -14.71 -16.44 25.46
C LEU A 107 -15.30 -16.93 24.12
N GLY A 108 -15.76 -16.01 23.28
CA GLY A 108 -16.33 -16.32 21.97
C GLY A 108 -15.33 -16.97 21.02
N MET A 109 -14.05 -16.56 21.03
CA MET A 109 -12.99 -17.28 20.30
C MET A 109 -12.77 -18.68 20.86
N ILE A 110 -12.80 -18.89 22.19
CA ILE A 110 -12.69 -20.23 22.79
C ILE A 110 -13.85 -21.13 22.37
N MET A 111 -15.08 -20.59 22.36
CA MET A 111 -16.27 -21.32 21.89
C MET A 111 -16.18 -21.68 20.40
N GLU A 112 -15.74 -20.75 19.55
CA GLU A 112 -15.56 -21.02 18.12
C GLU A 112 -14.41 -22.01 17.84
N LEU A 113 -13.34 -22.03 18.65
CA LEU A 113 -12.29 -23.05 18.57
C LEU A 113 -12.84 -24.44 18.90
N ALA A 114 -13.56 -24.60 20.02
CA ALA A 114 -14.15 -25.87 20.43
C ALA A 114 -15.21 -26.39 19.43
N LYS A 115 -16.09 -25.49 18.96
CA LYS A 115 -17.12 -25.75 17.94
C LYS A 115 -16.55 -26.27 16.61
N HIS A 116 -15.35 -25.83 16.23
CA HIS A 116 -14.69 -26.22 14.98
C HIS A 116 -13.60 -27.29 15.17
N ASP A 117 -13.44 -27.85 16.37
CA ASP A 117 -12.37 -28.79 16.76
C ASP A 117 -10.96 -28.28 16.40
N LEU A 118 -10.71 -27.01 16.72
CA LEU A 118 -9.46 -26.30 16.38
C LEU A 118 -8.57 -26.09 17.59
N LEU A 119 -7.36 -26.63 17.52
CA LEU A 119 -6.28 -26.34 18.45
C LEU A 119 -5.48 -25.09 18.02
N LEU A 120 -5.07 -24.30 19.01
CA LEU A 120 -4.17 -23.16 18.80
C LEU A 120 -2.76 -23.63 18.39
N SER A 121 -2.05 -22.81 17.62
CA SER A 121 -0.66 -23.08 17.26
C SER A 121 0.24 -22.92 18.50
N PRO A 122 1.09 -23.91 18.86
CA PRO A 122 2.06 -23.75 19.95
C PRO A 122 3.13 -22.70 19.63
N ASN A 123 3.37 -22.44 18.34
CA ASN A 123 4.29 -21.42 17.86
C ASN A 123 3.54 -20.12 17.55
N GLN A 124 3.94 -19.01 18.17
CA GLN A 124 3.45 -17.69 17.81
C GLN A 124 4.02 -17.22 16.47
N GLN A 125 3.19 -16.61 15.63
CA GLN A 125 3.54 -16.11 14.30
C GLN A 125 3.06 -14.66 14.11
N GLN A 126 3.63 -13.97 13.12
CA GLN A 126 3.02 -12.74 12.61
C GLN A 126 1.81 -13.10 11.74
N VAL A 127 0.77 -12.26 11.74
CA VAL A 127 -0.48 -12.49 11.00
C VAL A 127 -0.25 -12.65 9.49
N PHE A 128 0.75 -11.94 8.92
CA PHE A 128 1.17 -12.09 7.52
C PHE A 128 2.23 -13.19 7.28
N GLY A 129 2.45 -14.07 8.27
CA GLY A 129 3.37 -15.21 8.19
C GLY A 129 4.84 -14.82 8.09
N SER A 130 5.61 -15.63 7.38
CA SER A 130 7.03 -15.44 7.08
C SER A 130 7.30 -14.42 5.95
N ARG A 131 6.28 -13.78 5.39
CA ARG A 131 6.45 -12.86 4.25
C ARG A 131 7.30 -11.66 4.64
N VAL A 132 8.44 -11.50 3.98
CA VAL A 132 9.24 -10.28 4.05
C VAL A 132 8.42 -9.12 3.52
N LEU A 133 8.23 -8.09 4.35
CA LEU A 133 7.48 -6.88 4.06
C LEU A 133 8.29 -5.67 4.51
N GLU A 134 8.29 -4.64 3.67
CA GLU A 134 8.92 -3.35 3.92
C GLU A 134 8.32 -2.69 5.21
N PRO A 135 9.11 -2.00 6.06
CA PRO A 135 8.66 -1.58 7.40
C PRO A 135 7.41 -0.67 7.42
N HIS A 136 7.19 0.19 6.43
CA HIS A 136 5.94 0.94 6.28
C HIS A 136 4.77 -0.01 6.03
N SER A 137 4.91 -0.92 5.06
CA SER A 137 3.91 -1.95 4.74
C SER A 137 3.52 -2.78 5.97
N GLN A 138 4.49 -3.19 6.80
CA GLN A 138 4.20 -3.87 8.08
C GLN A 138 3.37 -3.02 9.06
N ARG A 139 3.69 -1.73 9.21
CA ARG A 139 2.93 -0.80 10.08
C ARG A 139 1.50 -0.60 9.56
N VAL A 140 1.33 -0.48 8.23
CA VAL A 140 0.02 -0.38 7.58
C VAL A 140 -0.82 -1.65 7.81
N TYR A 141 -0.26 -2.84 7.61
CA TYR A 141 -0.98 -4.09 7.87
C TYR A 141 -1.37 -4.23 9.34
N LYS A 142 -0.45 -3.92 10.28
CA LYS A 142 -0.73 -3.93 11.73
C LYS A 142 -1.81 -2.90 12.14
N LYS A 143 -1.89 -1.73 11.47
CA LYS A 143 -3.02 -0.76 11.59
C LYS A 143 -4.34 -1.39 11.14
N HIS A 144 -4.37 -2.06 9.98
CA HIS A 144 -5.59 -2.69 9.48
C HIS A 144 -6.07 -3.86 10.34
N TYR A 145 -5.16 -4.73 10.81
CA TYR A 145 -5.52 -5.85 11.69
C TYR A 145 -6.08 -5.38 13.03
N ARG A 146 -5.54 -4.31 13.64
CA ARG A 146 -6.14 -3.71 14.86
C ARG A 146 -7.55 -3.18 14.62
N GLY A 147 -7.80 -2.58 13.45
CA GLY A 147 -9.13 -2.09 13.08
C GLY A 147 -10.14 -3.21 12.82
N LEU A 148 -9.72 -4.30 12.19
CA LEU A 148 -10.52 -5.52 12.04
C LEU A 148 -10.77 -6.20 13.39
N TRP A 149 -9.77 -6.28 14.26
CA TRP A 149 -9.90 -6.87 15.60
C TRP A 149 -10.95 -6.15 16.44
N TYR A 150 -10.90 -4.82 16.47
CA TYR A 150 -11.94 -4.00 17.09
C TYR A 150 -13.32 -4.23 16.46
N PHE A 151 -13.43 -4.17 15.13
CA PHE A 151 -14.73 -4.25 14.46
C PHE A 151 -15.38 -5.64 14.54
N PHE A 152 -14.63 -6.72 14.33
CA PHE A 152 -15.14 -8.09 14.49
C PHE A 152 -15.42 -8.43 15.96
N GLY A 153 -14.66 -7.84 16.89
CA GLY A 153 -14.92 -7.93 18.34
C GLY A 153 -16.26 -7.30 18.73
N ILE A 154 -16.56 -6.06 18.30
CA ILE A 154 -17.85 -5.43 18.64
C ILE A 154 -19.07 -6.12 17.99
N ILE A 155 -18.95 -6.74 16.81
CA ILE A 155 -20.10 -7.39 16.11
C ILE A 155 -20.21 -8.91 16.32
N GLY A 156 -19.39 -9.48 17.20
CA GLY A 156 -19.39 -10.91 17.53
C GLY A 156 -18.89 -11.87 16.45
N ASP A 157 -18.16 -11.42 15.42
CA ASP A 157 -17.60 -12.32 14.38
C ASP A 157 -16.26 -12.95 14.83
N TYR A 158 -16.32 -13.67 15.96
CA TYR A 158 -15.15 -14.26 16.60
C TYR A 158 -14.45 -15.31 15.73
N THR A 159 -15.20 -16.02 14.88
CA THR A 159 -14.66 -16.95 13.88
C THR A 159 -13.65 -16.26 12.96
N SER A 160 -13.93 -15.02 12.51
CA SER A 160 -13.02 -14.22 11.68
C SER A 160 -11.88 -13.54 12.47
N LEU A 161 -11.94 -13.51 13.81
CA LEU A 161 -10.79 -13.08 14.64
C LEU A 161 -9.70 -14.17 14.72
N LEU A 162 -10.04 -15.44 14.58
CA LEU A 162 -9.09 -16.56 14.76
C LEU A 162 -7.84 -16.43 13.87
N ILE A 163 -8.01 -15.98 12.61
CA ILE A 163 -6.91 -15.76 11.66
C ILE A 163 -6.01 -14.55 11.99
N LEU A 164 -6.49 -13.63 12.83
CA LEU A 164 -5.73 -12.45 13.30
C LEU A 164 -4.91 -12.73 14.57
N ARG A 165 -5.06 -13.92 15.17
CA ARG A 165 -4.32 -14.30 16.38
C ARG A 165 -2.84 -14.61 16.08
N HIS A 166 -1.97 -14.39 17.07
CA HIS A 166 -0.56 -14.77 16.99
C HIS A 166 -0.36 -16.29 17.10
N ASP A 167 -1.18 -16.96 17.92
CA ASP A 167 -1.29 -18.40 18.09
C ASP A 167 -2.38 -19.02 17.18
N CYS A 168 -2.74 -18.35 16.07
CA CYS A 168 -3.77 -18.77 15.12
C CYS A 168 -3.67 -20.27 14.74
N PRO A 169 -4.77 -21.05 14.83
CA PRO A 169 -4.83 -22.45 14.40
C PRO A 169 -4.27 -22.69 13.00
N GLN A 170 -3.75 -23.90 12.77
CA GLN A 170 -3.21 -24.32 11.47
C GLN A 170 -4.28 -24.33 10.37
N HIS A 171 -5.51 -24.69 10.72
CA HIS A 171 -6.68 -24.72 9.83
C HIS A 171 -7.78 -23.75 10.28
N ALA A 172 -7.38 -22.55 10.74
CA ALA A 172 -8.33 -21.49 11.10
C ALA A 172 -9.28 -21.16 9.93
N PRO A 173 -10.55 -20.79 10.18
CA PRO A 173 -11.48 -20.40 9.11
C PRO A 173 -11.06 -19.08 8.46
N ALA A 174 -11.44 -18.90 7.18
CA ALA A 174 -11.29 -17.62 6.49
C ALA A 174 -12.25 -16.55 7.08
N MET A 175 -11.95 -15.27 6.86
CA MET A 175 -12.81 -14.16 7.30
C MET A 175 -14.12 -14.13 6.52
N SER A 176 -15.24 -13.80 7.19
CA SER A 176 -16.52 -13.63 6.49
C SER A 176 -16.48 -12.42 5.57
N VAL A 177 -16.74 -12.64 4.28
CA VAL A 177 -16.84 -11.56 3.28
C VAL A 177 -17.96 -10.57 3.64
N LYS A 178 -19.14 -11.04 4.10
CA LYS A 178 -20.24 -10.16 4.55
C LYS A 178 -19.77 -9.19 5.65
N ARG A 179 -18.96 -9.66 6.59
CA ARG A 179 -18.44 -8.85 7.71
C ARG A 179 -17.27 -7.95 7.27
N LEU A 180 -16.45 -8.37 6.31
CA LEU A 180 -15.44 -7.51 5.66
C LEU A 180 -16.07 -6.37 4.84
N CYS A 181 -17.15 -6.63 4.12
CA CYS A 181 -17.94 -5.63 3.39
C CYS A 181 -18.58 -4.62 4.35
N ALA A 182 -19.12 -5.09 5.50
CA ALA A 182 -19.57 -4.22 6.57
C ALA A 182 -18.42 -3.36 7.16
N TYR A 183 -17.21 -3.90 7.31
CA TYR A 183 -16.06 -3.11 7.78
C TYR A 183 -15.60 -2.03 6.79
N LEU A 184 -15.66 -2.30 5.48
CA LEU A 184 -15.42 -1.27 4.46
C LEU A 184 -16.42 -0.11 4.60
N LYS A 185 -17.73 -0.42 4.61
CA LYS A 185 -18.81 0.55 4.80
C LYS A 185 -18.66 1.35 6.10
N TYR A 186 -18.34 0.67 7.21
CA TYR A 186 -18.07 1.27 8.52
C TYR A 186 -16.97 2.35 8.45
N LYS A 187 -15.94 2.13 7.63
CA LYS A 187 -14.83 3.08 7.47
C LYS A 187 -15.05 4.16 6.43
N THR A 188 -15.86 3.94 5.39
CA THR A 188 -16.05 4.94 4.31
C THR A 188 -17.30 5.80 4.48
N GLY A 189 -18.34 5.31 5.16
CA GLY A 189 -19.64 5.97 5.30
C GLY A 189 -19.65 7.36 5.97
N ALA A 190 -20.85 7.92 6.14
CA ALA A 190 -21.04 9.14 6.91
C ALA A 190 -20.75 8.88 8.40
N ILE A 191 -20.15 9.84 9.10
CA ILE A 191 -19.79 9.66 10.52
C ILE A 191 -21.07 9.69 11.35
N GLY A 192 -21.28 8.69 12.20
CA GLY A 192 -22.42 8.63 13.11
C GLY A 192 -23.71 8.05 12.53
N THR A 193 -23.79 7.73 11.23
CA THR A 193 -24.96 7.05 10.65
C THR A 193 -24.94 5.55 10.95
N ILE A 194 -26.11 4.93 11.12
CA ILE A 194 -26.23 3.48 11.34
C ILE A 194 -25.63 2.70 10.15
N LEU A 195 -24.80 1.72 10.47
CA LEU A 195 -24.19 0.79 9.51
C LEU A 195 -25.20 -0.31 9.13
N HIS A 196 -25.30 -0.62 7.85
CA HIS A 196 -26.20 -1.65 7.32
C HIS A 196 -25.47 -2.66 6.43
N TYR A 197 -25.93 -3.92 6.48
CA TYR A 197 -25.57 -4.96 5.53
C TYR A 197 -26.22 -4.70 4.15
N ASP A 198 -25.86 -5.48 3.14
CA ASP A 198 -26.40 -5.37 1.77
C ASP A 198 -27.83 -5.91 1.64
N ASP A 199 -28.32 -6.63 2.64
CA ASP A 199 -29.73 -7.01 2.82
C ASP A 199 -30.59 -5.91 3.50
N GLY A 200 -29.99 -4.75 3.81
CA GLY A 200 -30.65 -3.63 4.46
C GLY A 200 -30.82 -3.76 5.97
N LEU A 201 -30.40 -4.86 6.60
CA LEU A 201 -30.47 -5.01 8.06
C LEU A 201 -29.36 -4.20 8.75
N PRO A 202 -29.63 -3.60 9.92
CA PRO A 202 -28.61 -2.91 10.70
C PRO A 202 -27.55 -3.89 11.21
N VAL A 203 -26.30 -3.44 11.23
CA VAL A 203 -25.22 -4.17 11.89
C VAL A 203 -25.30 -3.86 13.38
N LEU A 204 -25.67 -4.85 14.19
CA LEU A 204 -25.70 -4.73 15.64
C LEU A 204 -24.34 -5.12 16.26
N ASP A 205 -24.05 -4.56 17.43
CA ASP A 205 -22.98 -5.00 18.30
C ASP A 205 -23.41 -6.12 19.27
N VAL A 206 -22.47 -6.61 20.09
CA VAL A 206 -22.69 -7.64 21.12
C VAL A 206 -23.65 -7.21 22.22
N ASP A 207 -23.87 -5.90 22.39
CA ASP A 207 -24.80 -5.28 23.34
C ASP A 207 -26.17 -4.98 22.68
N GLY A 208 -26.37 -5.47 21.45
CA GLY A 208 -27.60 -5.37 20.66
C GLY A 208 -27.83 -3.99 20.01
N GLN A 209 -26.88 -3.06 20.11
CA GLN A 209 -27.05 -1.69 19.64
C GLN A 209 -26.60 -1.52 18.18
N PRO A 210 -27.22 -0.62 17.39
CA PRO A 210 -26.79 -0.37 16.02
C PRO A 210 -25.39 0.27 15.95
N VAL A 211 -24.46 -0.41 15.28
CA VAL A 211 -23.10 0.09 15.06
C VAL A 211 -23.15 1.34 14.17
N LEU A 212 -22.54 2.42 14.64
CA LEU A 212 -22.46 3.68 13.88
C LEU A 212 -21.17 3.74 13.06
N CYS A 213 -21.28 4.19 11.81
CA CYS A 213 -20.16 4.39 10.90
C CYS A 213 -19.11 5.38 11.47
N ASP A 214 -17.85 4.99 11.35
CA ASP A 214 -16.68 5.76 11.80
C ASP A 214 -16.14 6.68 10.69
N GLY A 215 -16.37 6.34 9.41
CA GLY A 215 -16.28 7.27 8.28
C GLY A 215 -14.91 7.88 7.95
N GLN A 216 -13.83 7.45 8.63
CA GLN A 216 -12.49 8.05 8.54
C GLN A 216 -11.79 7.86 7.18
N TRP A 217 -12.21 6.92 6.34
CA TRP A 217 -11.55 6.61 5.07
C TRP A 217 -12.24 7.33 3.90
N LYS A 218 -11.71 8.50 3.54
CA LYS A 218 -12.12 9.23 2.33
C LYS A 218 -11.20 9.00 1.12
N ASP A 219 -10.00 8.49 1.36
CA ASP A 219 -9.05 8.04 0.33
C ASP A 219 -9.22 6.52 0.06
N PRO A 220 -9.61 6.12 -1.17
CA PRO A 220 -9.77 4.71 -1.57
C PRO A 220 -8.53 3.83 -1.36
N GLN A 221 -7.33 4.39 -1.30
CA GLN A 221 -6.10 3.62 -1.09
C GLN A 221 -6.10 2.89 0.26
N ASN A 222 -6.84 3.38 1.27
CA ASN A 222 -7.03 2.66 2.53
C ASN A 222 -7.77 1.32 2.34
N MET A 223 -8.68 1.22 1.37
CA MET A 223 -9.36 -0.03 1.03
C MET A 223 -8.42 -1.01 0.30
N ILE A 224 -7.57 -0.49 -0.58
CA ILE A 224 -6.55 -1.28 -1.31
C ILE A 224 -5.48 -1.81 -0.34
N GLN A 225 -5.07 -1.00 0.63
CA GLN A 225 -4.18 -1.41 1.73
C GLN A 225 -4.84 -2.46 2.63
N LEU A 226 -6.12 -2.29 3.02
CA LEU A 226 -6.87 -3.30 3.77
C LEU A 226 -6.95 -4.63 3.01
N SER A 227 -7.40 -4.58 1.75
CA SER A 227 -7.51 -5.75 0.87
C SER A 227 -6.18 -6.52 0.77
N SER A 228 -5.06 -5.79 0.75
CA SER A 228 -3.72 -6.37 0.69
C SER A 228 -3.29 -6.98 2.04
N ALA A 229 -3.64 -6.36 3.17
CA ALA A 229 -3.44 -6.90 4.52
C ALA A 229 -4.28 -8.17 4.75
N VAL A 230 -5.57 -8.16 4.37
CA VAL A 230 -6.49 -9.31 4.43
C VAL A 230 -5.93 -10.46 3.61
N SER A 231 -5.51 -10.21 2.37
CA SER A 231 -4.94 -11.25 1.50
C SER A 231 -3.63 -11.83 2.06
N ALA A 232 -2.79 -11.01 2.69
CA ALA A 232 -1.57 -11.48 3.36
C ALA A 232 -1.87 -12.41 4.56
N ALA A 233 -2.91 -12.13 5.34
CA ALA A 233 -3.34 -13.00 6.44
C ALA A 233 -3.82 -14.37 5.94
N HIS A 234 -4.66 -14.38 4.90
CA HIS A 234 -5.14 -15.62 4.28
C HIS A 234 -4.00 -16.40 3.59
N LYS A 235 -3.09 -15.72 2.87
CA LYS A 235 -1.90 -16.35 2.26
C LYS A 235 -0.98 -16.98 3.32
N ALA A 236 -0.83 -16.37 4.49
CA ALA A 236 -0.03 -16.90 5.60
C ALA A 236 -0.57 -18.20 6.21
N LYS A 237 -1.83 -18.56 5.94
CA LYS A 237 -2.49 -19.79 6.39
C LYS A 237 -2.87 -20.72 5.22
N GLY A 238 -2.08 -20.68 4.14
CA GLY A 238 -2.21 -21.59 2.99
C GLY A 238 -3.39 -21.29 2.05
N MET A 239 -4.32 -20.42 2.41
CA MET A 239 -5.53 -20.09 1.63
C MET A 239 -5.24 -19.27 0.36
N GLY A 240 -3.98 -19.17 -0.07
CA GLY A 240 -3.54 -18.27 -1.13
C GLY A 240 -3.95 -18.66 -2.55
N GLN A 241 -4.19 -19.96 -2.78
CA GLN A 241 -4.53 -20.55 -4.08
C GLN A 241 -5.95 -21.17 -4.09
N MET A 242 -6.71 -21.04 -3.01
CA MET A 242 -8.04 -21.63 -2.87
C MET A 242 -9.12 -20.55 -3.12
N PRO A 243 -10.17 -20.85 -3.92
CA PRO A 243 -11.30 -19.94 -4.09
C PRO A 243 -12.00 -19.74 -2.74
N TYR A 244 -12.57 -18.55 -2.52
CA TYR A 244 -13.33 -18.29 -1.30
C TYR A 244 -14.64 -19.09 -1.30
N GLU A 245 -14.88 -19.83 -0.23
CA GLU A 245 -16.11 -20.60 0.00
C GLU A 245 -16.64 -20.30 1.40
N GLU A 246 -17.92 -19.94 1.53
CA GLU A 246 -18.60 -19.90 2.82
C GLU A 246 -18.90 -21.31 3.36
N GLN A 247 -19.10 -21.39 4.68
CA GLN A 247 -19.69 -22.54 5.34
C GLN A 247 -21.10 -22.79 4.76
N CYS A 248 -21.48 -24.06 4.61
CA CYS A 248 -22.83 -24.43 4.20
C CYS A 248 -23.61 -24.99 5.38
N ASP A 249 -24.65 -24.27 5.83
CA ASP A 249 -25.62 -24.69 6.84
C ASP A 249 -26.05 -26.16 6.70
N ALA A 250 -26.39 -26.59 5.48
CA ALA A 250 -26.86 -27.95 5.23
C ALA A 250 -25.74 -29.01 5.36
N CYS A 251 -24.47 -28.63 5.17
CA CYS A 251 -23.33 -29.51 5.50
C CYS A 251 -23.08 -29.50 7.01
N TYR A 252 -23.11 -28.33 7.64
CA TYR A 252 -22.87 -28.19 9.07
C TYR A 252 -23.91 -28.91 9.91
N ARG A 253 -25.20 -28.87 9.55
CA ARG A 253 -26.26 -29.66 10.20
C ARG A 253 -26.04 -31.17 10.03
N LEU A 254 -25.73 -31.66 8.83
CA LEU A 254 -25.41 -33.08 8.62
C LEU A 254 -24.18 -33.55 9.42
N PHE A 255 -23.21 -32.67 9.66
CA PHE A 255 -22.10 -32.95 10.56
C PHE A 255 -22.53 -32.91 12.04
N SER A 256 -23.28 -31.90 12.46
CA SER A 256 -23.76 -31.76 13.85
C SER A 256 -24.73 -32.86 14.28
N ASP A 257 -25.57 -33.35 13.36
CA ASP A 257 -26.64 -34.31 13.65
C ASP A 257 -26.17 -35.77 13.51
N LYS A 258 -25.11 -36.02 12.71
CA LYS A 258 -24.73 -37.37 12.24
C LYS A 258 -23.21 -37.61 12.09
N SER A 259 -22.37 -36.64 12.44
CA SER A 259 -20.91 -36.64 12.21
C SER A 259 -20.49 -36.83 10.74
N LEU A 260 -21.37 -36.52 9.77
CA LEU A 260 -21.13 -36.77 8.35
C LEU A 260 -20.34 -35.63 7.68
N VAL A 261 -19.03 -35.84 7.49
CA VAL A 261 -18.13 -34.94 6.74
C VAL A 261 -18.34 -34.96 5.21
N THR A 262 -19.14 -35.90 4.69
CA THR A 262 -19.39 -36.09 3.25
C THR A 262 -20.23 -34.99 2.60
N GLY A 263 -20.81 -34.08 3.37
CA GLY A 263 -21.53 -32.90 2.88
C GLY A 263 -22.99 -33.15 2.49
N CYS A 264 -23.68 -32.07 2.11
CA CYS A 264 -25.07 -32.14 1.62
C CYS A 264 -25.12 -32.47 0.12
N ARG A 265 -26.33 -32.66 -0.43
CA ARG A 265 -26.54 -33.05 -1.85
C ARG A 265 -25.88 -32.13 -2.90
N HIS A 266 -25.56 -30.87 -2.55
CA HIS A 266 -24.88 -29.91 -3.43
C HIS A 266 -23.35 -29.85 -3.22
N HIS A 267 -22.83 -30.58 -2.22
CA HIS A 267 -21.42 -30.59 -1.80
C HIS A 267 -20.96 -32.03 -1.52
N ALA A 268 -21.45 -32.99 -2.31
CA ALA A 268 -21.22 -34.41 -2.08
C ALA A 268 -19.73 -34.78 -2.17
N GLY A 269 -19.23 -35.52 -1.19
CA GLY A 269 -17.83 -35.90 -1.05
C GLY A 269 -16.92 -34.83 -0.42
N ARG A 270 -17.38 -33.58 -0.26
CA ARG A 270 -16.60 -32.48 0.35
C ARG A 270 -17.51 -31.51 1.10
N GLY A 271 -17.88 -31.85 2.34
CA GLY A 271 -18.71 -30.99 3.18
C GLY A 271 -18.04 -29.64 3.49
N ARG A 272 -18.74 -28.54 3.16
CA ARG A 272 -18.31 -27.17 3.50
C ARG A 272 -18.64 -26.85 4.96
N LEU A 273 -17.81 -27.34 5.89
CA LEU A 273 -18.01 -27.21 7.34
C LEU A 273 -17.44 -25.92 7.95
N SER A 274 -16.59 -25.19 7.22
CA SER A 274 -15.99 -23.92 7.63
C SER A 274 -15.71 -23.02 6.42
N ARG A 275 -15.47 -21.73 6.66
CA ARG A 275 -15.01 -20.78 5.64
C ARG A 275 -13.60 -21.13 5.15
N THR A 276 -13.40 -21.16 3.84
CA THR A 276 -12.08 -21.42 3.23
C THR A 276 -11.75 -20.44 2.11
N GLY A 277 -10.49 -20.41 1.67
CA GLY A 277 -10.01 -19.54 0.59
C GLY A 277 -9.78 -18.09 0.99
N ASN A 278 -9.34 -17.27 0.02
CA ASN A 278 -8.93 -15.89 0.29
C ASN A 278 -10.08 -14.90 0.09
N ALA A 279 -10.61 -14.33 1.19
CA ALA A 279 -11.73 -13.40 1.14
C ALA A 279 -11.53 -12.16 0.23
N ARG A 280 -10.27 -11.77 -0.09
CA ARG A 280 -9.98 -10.72 -1.08
C ARG A 280 -10.53 -11.05 -2.48
N PHE A 281 -10.51 -12.31 -2.87
CA PHE A 281 -10.85 -12.78 -4.22
C PHE A 281 -12.30 -13.29 -4.31
N SER A 282 -13.13 -13.02 -3.30
CA SER A 282 -14.57 -13.17 -3.40
C SER A 282 -15.15 -12.05 -4.27
N GLU A 283 -16.02 -12.43 -5.20
CA GLU A 283 -16.75 -11.51 -6.09
C GLU A 283 -17.54 -10.45 -5.30
N ASP A 284 -18.17 -10.83 -4.17
CA ASP A 284 -18.89 -9.91 -3.29
C ASP A 284 -17.97 -8.84 -2.69
N PHE A 285 -16.72 -9.19 -2.35
CA PHE A 285 -15.74 -8.26 -1.80
C PHE A 285 -15.19 -7.30 -2.87
N ILE A 286 -14.94 -7.82 -4.08
CA ILE A 286 -14.52 -7.04 -5.25
C ILE A 286 -15.61 -6.04 -5.64
N ASN A 287 -16.87 -6.49 -5.71
CA ASN A 287 -18.01 -5.63 -6.00
C ASN A 287 -18.30 -4.64 -4.89
N CYS A 288 -18.14 -5.00 -3.61
CA CYS A 288 -18.27 -4.05 -2.50
C CYS A 288 -17.24 -2.91 -2.59
N MET A 289 -15.94 -3.24 -2.77
CA MET A 289 -14.91 -2.22 -2.97
C MET A 289 -15.18 -1.35 -4.20
N THR A 290 -15.67 -1.94 -5.29
CA THR A 290 -15.99 -1.23 -6.54
C THR A 290 -17.18 -0.30 -6.37
N ARG A 291 -18.26 -0.75 -5.70
CA ARG A 291 -19.44 0.07 -5.38
C ARG A 291 -19.05 1.26 -4.50
N ILE A 292 -18.28 1.01 -3.44
CA ILE A 292 -17.82 2.05 -2.52
C ILE A 292 -16.95 3.08 -3.25
N ARG A 293 -16.02 2.64 -4.11
CA ARG A 293 -15.19 3.54 -4.94
C ARG A 293 -16.01 4.36 -5.93
N LYS A 294 -17.04 3.78 -6.57
CA LYS A 294 -17.85 4.45 -7.59
C LYS A 294 -18.98 5.34 -7.05
N HIS A 295 -19.52 5.05 -5.87
CA HIS A 295 -20.73 5.71 -5.35
C HIS A 295 -20.55 6.38 -3.97
N ASP A 296 -19.74 5.81 -3.09
CA ASP A 296 -19.58 6.35 -1.72
C ASP A 296 -18.39 7.32 -1.62
N LEU A 297 -17.40 7.17 -2.51
CA LEU A 297 -16.18 7.97 -2.60
C LEU A 297 -16.03 8.69 -3.95
N TRP A 298 -17.12 8.93 -4.68
CA TRP A 298 -17.09 9.51 -6.03
C TRP A 298 -16.51 10.94 -6.09
N LEU A 299 -16.68 11.72 -5.00
CA LEU A 299 -16.08 13.05 -4.81
C LEU A 299 -14.61 13.02 -4.36
N TYR A 300 -13.94 11.86 -4.36
CA TYR A 300 -12.53 11.79 -4.01
C TYR A 300 -11.65 12.33 -5.15
N THR A 301 -11.28 13.60 -5.04
CA THR A 301 -10.15 14.18 -5.78
C THR A 301 -8.84 13.76 -5.09
N PRO A 302 -7.87 13.13 -5.80
CA PRO A 302 -6.51 12.94 -5.28
C PRO A 302 -5.88 14.28 -4.86
N SER A 303 -4.97 14.28 -3.88
CA SER A 303 -4.21 15.51 -3.58
C SER A 303 -3.38 15.89 -4.82
N PRO A 304 -3.38 17.16 -5.27
CA PRO A 304 -2.55 17.61 -6.40
C PRO A 304 -1.04 17.72 -6.05
N GLU A 305 -0.63 17.02 -4.99
CA GLU A 305 0.75 16.77 -4.56
C GLU A 305 1.12 15.28 -4.71
N SER A 306 0.21 14.44 -5.20
CA SER A 306 0.54 13.07 -5.60
C SER A 306 1.55 13.10 -6.74
N MET A 307 2.66 12.38 -6.58
CA MET A 307 3.63 12.20 -7.66
C MET A 307 2.94 11.55 -8.86
N CYS A 308 3.11 12.15 -10.05
CA CYS A 308 2.67 11.60 -11.32
C CYS A 308 3.29 10.20 -11.51
N ASN A 309 2.46 9.18 -11.70
CA ASN A 309 2.94 7.81 -11.90
C ASN A 309 3.37 7.57 -13.36
N PRO A 310 4.15 6.50 -13.66
CA PRO A 310 4.68 6.29 -15.01
C PRO A 310 3.62 6.20 -16.13
N LEU A 311 2.42 5.66 -15.82
CA LEU A 311 1.33 5.58 -16.79
C LEU A 311 0.64 6.93 -17.01
N GLU A 312 0.48 7.74 -15.94
CA GLU A 312 0.03 9.12 -16.05
C GLU A 312 1.00 9.94 -16.90
N LEU A 313 2.32 9.80 -16.69
CA LEU A 313 3.34 10.50 -17.48
C LEU A 313 3.31 10.10 -18.97
N VAL A 314 3.12 8.82 -19.28
CA VAL A 314 2.93 8.33 -20.66
C VAL A 314 1.64 8.87 -21.29
N ASN A 315 0.56 8.98 -20.51
CA ASN A 315 -0.70 9.55 -21.01
C ASN A 315 -0.59 11.07 -21.23
N ILE A 316 0.11 11.80 -20.36
CA ILE A 316 0.42 13.23 -20.53
C ILE A 316 1.28 13.43 -21.79
N ARG A 317 2.33 12.62 -22.00
CA ARG A 317 3.11 12.65 -23.25
C ARG A 317 2.22 12.46 -24.47
N ARG A 318 1.34 11.45 -24.46
CA ARG A 318 0.45 11.16 -25.59
C ARG A 318 -0.50 12.33 -25.85
N TYR A 319 -1.03 12.97 -24.81
CA TYR A 319 -1.92 14.13 -24.94
C TYR A 319 -1.19 15.36 -25.49
N LEU A 320 -0.07 15.76 -24.88
CA LEU A 320 0.68 16.96 -25.26
C LEU A 320 1.26 16.88 -26.68
N LEU A 321 1.68 15.69 -27.13
CA LEU A 321 2.26 15.52 -28.46
C LEU A 321 1.23 15.19 -29.55
N ALA A 322 -0.05 14.96 -29.21
CA ALA A 322 -1.09 14.63 -30.19
C ALA A 322 -1.48 15.79 -31.11
N ALA A 323 -1.43 17.03 -30.62
CA ALA A 323 -1.69 18.23 -31.43
C ALA A 323 -0.50 18.62 -32.34
N ASN A 324 0.70 18.06 -32.07
CA ASN A 324 1.97 18.41 -32.70
C ASN A 324 2.25 19.94 -32.71
N ASP A 325 1.84 20.64 -31.66
CA ASP A 325 1.95 22.09 -31.55
C ASP A 325 3.16 22.51 -30.69
N LEU A 326 3.61 23.75 -30.87
CA LEU A 326 4.80 24.26 -30.17
C LEU A 326 4.61 24.32 -28.64
N LEU A 327 3.38 24.51 -28.15
CA LEU A 327 3.10 24.57 -26.71
C LEU A 327 3.15 23.17 -26.07
N GLY A 328 2.56 22.17 -26.71
CA GLY A 328 2.67 20.77 -26.29
C GLY A 328 4.11 20.27 -26.27
N TRP A 329 4.88 20.55 -27.34
CA TRP A 329 6.31 20.25 -27.40
C TRP A 329 7.13 20.96 -26.32
N LYS A 330 6.89 22.27 -26.09
CA LYS A 330 7.57 23.02 -25.03
C LYS A 330 7.28 22.42 -23.65
N LEU A 331 6.01 22.18 -23.34
CA LEU A 331 5.61 21.69 -22.01
C LEU A 331 6.13 20.28 -21.75
N TRP A 332 6.06 19.38 -22.73
CA TRP A 332 6.65 18.04 -22.62
C TRP A 332 8.17 18.06 -22.43
N THR A 333 8.86 18.99 -23.11
CA THR A 333 10.31 19.18 -22.95
C THR A 333 10.66 19.68 -21.55
N MET A 334 9.95 20.69 -21.05
CA MET A 334 10.14 21.20 -19.67
C MET A 334 9.89 20.11 -18.62
N MET A 335 8.81 19.32 -18.76
CA MET A 335 8.54 18.19 -17.87
C MET A 335 9.67 17.15 -17.90
N THR A 336 10.15 16.79 -19.09
CA THR A 336 11.25 15.81 -19.24
C THR A 336 12.54 16.34 -18.62
N PHE A 337 12.86 17.61 -18.81
CA PHE A 337 14.03 18.29 -18.25
C PHE A 337 13.99 18.31 -16.71
N HIS A 338 12.88 18.76 -16.11
CA HIS A 338 12.70 18.75 -14.65
C HIS A 338 12.77 17.35 -14.05
N ILE A 339 12.18 16.34 -14.71
CA ILE A 339 12.21 14.94 -14.25
C ILE A 339 13.61 14.34 -14.31
N ARG A 340 14.40 14.64 -15.36
CA ARG A 340 15.76 14.11 -15.51
C ARG A 340 16.78 14.76 -14.57
N LEU A 341 16.59 16.03 -14.25
CA LEU A 341 17.48 16.81 -13.37
C LEU A 341 16.95 16.94 -11.93
N PHE A 342 15.85 16.27 -11.60
CA PHE A 342 15.17 16.31 -10.29
C PHE A 342 14.82 17.73 -9.78
N LEU A 343 14.66 18.69 -10.69
CA LEU A 343 14.38 20.10 -10.38
C LEU A 343 12.97 20.28 -9.80
N ARG A 344 12.83 21.18 -8.83
CA ARG A 344 11.53 21.71 -8.43
C ARG A 344 11.03 22.72 -9.46
N SER A 345 9.72 23.01 -9.43
CA SER A 345 9.11 24.02 -10.31
C SER A 345 9.77 25.40 -10.20
N ASP A 346 10.14 25.81 -8.99
CA ASP A 346 10.82 27.07 -8.68
C ASP A 346 12.33 27.08 -9.07
N GLU A 347 12.88 25.96 -9.53
CA GLU A 347 14.30 25.82 -9.89
C GLU A 347 14.53 25.73 -11.40
N GLY A 348 13.48 25.51 -12.18
CA GLY A 348 13.58 25.34 -13.64
C GLY A 348 12.53 26.08 -14.48
N VAL A 349 11.69 26.94 -13.90
CA VAL A 349 10.81 27.86 -14.66
C VAL A 349 11.60 29.04 -15.24
N ASP A 350 12.56 29.57 -14.48
CA ASP A 350 13.40 30.71 -14.89
C ASP A 350 14.63 30.30 -15.73
N PHE A 351 14.70 29.04 -16.19
CA PHE A 351 15.90 28.49 -16.82
C PHE A 351 16.17 29.10 -18.20
N MET A 352 17.31 29.78 -18.35
CA MET A 352 17.67 30.54 -19.55
C MET A 352 18.58 29.76 -20.51
N CYS A 353 18.52 30.08 -21.80
CA CYS A 353 19.41 29.50 -22.82
C CYS A 353 20.91 29.73 -22.53
N SER A 354 21.26 30.79 -21.79
CA SER A 354 22.61 31.11 -21.34
C SER A 354 23.17 30.18 -20.24
N GLN A 355 22.31 29.37 -19.60
CA GLN A 355 22.72 28.38 -18.59
C GLN A 355 23.03 27.01 -19.21
N PHE A 356 22.75 26.80 -20.50
CA PHE A 356 23.28 25.66 -21.23
C PHE A 356 24.76 25.89 -21.52
N LEU A 357 25.55 24.83 -21.53
CA LEU A 357 26.99 24.88 -21.75
C LEU A 357 27.32 24.17 -23.08
N PRO A 358 27.28 24.86 -24.23
CA PRO A 358 27.64 24.29 -25.53
C PRO A 358 29.02 23.59 -25.56
N PRO A 359 30.09 24.10 -24.92
CA PRO A 359 31.40 23.42 -24.90
C PRO A 359 31.42 22.08 -24.18
N LEU A 360 30.40 21.79 -23.36
CA LEU A 360 30.22 20.52 -22.63
C LEU A 360 29.01 19.72 -23.14
N THR A 361 28.35 20.19 -24.20
CA THR A 361 27.20 19.51 -24.82
C THR A 361 27.69 18.67 -25.98
N LEU A 362 27.49 17.35 -25.93
CA LEU A 362 27.88 16.42 -26.98
C LEU A 362 26.72 16.22 -27.96
N VAL A 363 27.05 16.34 -29.24
CA VAL A 363 26.18 16.08 -30.37
C VAL A 363 26.90 15.07 -31.27
N ASP A 364 26.19 14.04 -31.75
CA ASP A 364 26.75 13.05 -32.65
C ASP A 364 26.85 13.56 -34.10
N GLU A 365 27.47 12.75 -34.97
CA GLU A 365 27.66 13.04 -36.40
C GLU A 365 26.34 13.19 -37.19
N PHE A 366 25.20 12.78 -36.60
CA PHE A 366 23.86 12.87 -37.18
C PHE A 366 23.04 14.05 -36.62
N GLY A 367 23.60 14.83 -35.69
CA GLY A 367 22.94 15.96 -35.05
C GLY A 367 22.13 15.61 -33.80
N THR A 368 22.24 14.38 -33.28
CA THR A 368 21.56 13.96 -32.05
C THR A 368 22.33 14.46 -30.83
N VAL A 369 21.65 15.16 -29.91
CA VAL A 369 22.25 15.52 -28.62
C VAL A 369 22.39 14.27 -27.74
N THR A 370 23.62 13.82 -27.50
CA THR A 370 23.93 12.63 -26.70
C THR A 370 24.26 12.97 -25.25
N MET A 371 24.75 14.18 -24.98
CA MET A 371 24.94 14.74 -23.63
C MET A 371 24.59 16.22 -23.63
N LEU A 372 23.74 16.67 -22.69
CA LEU A 372 23.28 18.05 -22.59
C LEU A 372 23.76 18.65 -21.27
N ALA A 373 24.77 19.53 -21.34
CA ALA A 373 25.36 20.14 -20.16
C ALA A 373 24.67 21.46 -19.80
N VAL A 374 24.40 21.64 -18.50
CA VAL A 374 23.66 22.78 -17.95
C VAL A 374 24.25 23.21 -16.61
N GLN A 375 24.36 24.52 -16.40
CA GLN A 375 24.76 25.14 -15.13
C GLN A 375 23.51 25.37 -14.27
N ILE A 376 23.50 24.76 -13.08
CA ILE A 376 22.39 24.85 -12.12
C ILE A 376 22.94 25.48 -10.84
N SER A 377 22.32 26.55 -10.37
CA SER A 377 22.67 27.19 -9.09
C SER A 377 21.80 26.62 -7.97
N GLY A 378 22.44 26.09 -6.94
CA GLY A 378 21.79 25.60 -5.73
C GLY A 378 21.22 26.72 -4.85
N LYS A 379 20.42 26.33 -3.84
CA LYS A 379 19.83 27.27 -2.86
C LYS A 379 20.84 27.80 -1.83
N THR A 380 22.07 27.30 -1.87
CA THR A 380 23.26 27.77 -1.14
C THR A 380 24.11 28.75 -1.94
N ASP A 381 23.79 28.95 -3.22
CA ASP A 381 24.69 29.57 -4.21
C ASP A 381 24.16 30.97 -4.61
N LYS A 382 23.41 31.62 -3.70
CA LYS A 382 22.75 32.92 -3.83
C LYS A 382 22.99 33.76 -2.58
#